data_AF-A0A6B2HLV1-F1
#
_entry.id   AF-A0A6B2HLV1-F1
#
_cell.length_a   1.000
_cell.length_b   1.000
_cell.length_c   1.000
_cell.angle_alpha   90.00
_cell.angle_beta   90.00
_cell.angle_gamma   90.00
#
_symmetry.space_group_name_H-M   'P 1'
#
loop_
_entity.id
_entity.type
_entity.pdbx_description
1 polymer ?
#
loop_
_entity_poly.entity_id
_entity_poly.type
_entity_poly.pdbx_seq_one_letter_code
_entity_poly.pdbx_strand_id
1 'polypeptide(L)'
;KLVAFYDDNGISIDGHVEGWFTDDTAKRFEAYGWHVVRGVDGHDADAIKRAVEEARAVTDKPSLLMCKTIIGFGSPNKAGTHDSHGAPLGDAEIALTREALGWKHAPFDIPSDIYAQWDAKEAGQAKEAAWNEKFAAYAKAFPQEAAEFTRRMKG
;
A
#
# COMPACT_ATOMS: atom_id res chain seq x y z
N LYS A 1 9.09 7.29 -11.42
CA LYS A 1 8.55 7.41 -10.05
C LYS A 1 7.42 6.40 -9.74
N LEU A 2 7.06 5.50 -10.65
CA LEU A 2 6.05 4.48 -10.38
C LEU A 2 6.64 3.41 -9.45
N VAL A 3 5.95 3.11 -8.35
CA VAL A 3 6.26 2.02 -7.43
C VAL A 3 4.96 1.25 -7.20
N ALA A 4 4.95 -0.03 -7.51
CA ALA A 4 3.84 -0.94 -7.28
C ALA A 4 4.18 -1.90 -6.14
N PHE A 5 3.20 -2.18 -5.29
CA PHE A 5 3.26 -3.21 -4.26
C PHE A 5 2.41 -4.38 -4.73
N TYR A 6 3.01 -5.56 -4.80
CA TYR A 6 2.29 -6.78 -5.11
C TYR A 6 1.99 -7.51 -3.81
N ASP A 7 0.70 -7.65 -3.51
CA ASP A 7 0.21 -8.49 -2.41
C ASP A 7 0.33 -9.96 -2.81
N ASP A 8 1.49 -10.53 -2.51
CA ASP A 8 1.91 -11.87 -2.92
C ASP A 8 1.52 -12.87 -1.82
N ASN A 9 0.21 -13.11 -1.71
CA ASN A 9 -0.41 -13.90 -0.65
C ASN A 9 -0.69 -15.38 -1.01
N GLY A 10 -0.49 -15.76 -2.29
CA GLY A 10 -0.65 -17.13 -2.79
C GLY A 10 -2.08 -17.64 -2.94
N ILE A 11 -3.10 -16.78 -2.77
CA ILE A 11 -4.52 -17.17 -2.82
C ILE A 11 -5.29 -16.34 -3.87
N SER A 12 -6.15 -16.99 -4.63
CA SER A 12 -7.23 -16.37 -5.42
C SER A 12 -8.60 -16.84 -4.93
N ILE A 13 -9.67 -16.43 -5.62
CA ILE A 13 -11.04 -16.88 -5.34
C ILE A 13 -11.16 -18.42 -5.33
N ASP A 14 -10.50 -19.08 -6.28
CA ASP A 14 -10.58 -20.54 -6.45
C ASP A 14 -9.64 -21.31 -5.50
N GLY A 15 -8.87 -20.61 -4.65
CA GLY A 15 -7.93 -21.21 -3.69
C GLY A 15 -6.46 -20.92 -3.99
N HIS A 16 -5.61 -21.91 -3.75
CA HIS A 16 -4.16 -21.85 -3.94
C HIS A 16 -3.80 -21.62 -5.42
N VAL A 17 -3.06 -20.54 -5.69
CA VAL A 17 -2.82 -20.06 -7.07
C VAL A 17 -1.96 -21.01 -7.92
N GLU A 18 -1.20 -21.92 -7.31
CA GLU A 18 -0.26 -22.83 -7.98
C GLU A 18 -0.93 -23.74 -9.01
N GLY A 19 -2.25 -23.94 -8.92
CA GLY A 19 -3.03 -24.69 -9.90
C GLY A 19 -3.18 -24.00 -11.27
N TRP A 20 -3.05 -22.67 -11.35
CA TRP A 20 -3.31 -21.90 -12.57
C TRP A 20 -2.38 -20.69 -12.79
N PHE A 21 -1.58 -20.31 -11.80
CA PHE A 21 -0.65 -19.19 -11.89
C PHE A 21 0.67 -19.53 -11.19
N THR A 22 1.68 -19.84 -12.01
CA THR A 22 3.01 -20.29 -11.58
C THR A 22 4.14 -19.44 -12.18
N ASP A 23 3.82 -18.23 -12.64
CA ASP A 23 4.80 -17.29 -13.19
C ASP A 23 5.90 -16.99 -12.16
N ASP A 24 7.14 -16.92 -12.64
CA ASP A 24 8.17 -16.12 -11.96
C ASP A 24 7.86 -14.63 -12.23
N THR A 25 6.90 -14.09 -11.46
CA THR A 25 6.43 -12.71 -11.61
C THR A 25 7.59 -11.72 -11.53
N ALA A 26 8.58 -11.98 -10.69
CA ALA A 26 9.74 -11.12 -10.56
C ALA A 26 10.55 -11.09 -11.86
N LYS A 27 10.89 -12.25 -12.44
CA LYS A 27 11.58 -12.30 -13.74
C LYS A 27 10.76 -11.71 -14.88
N ARG A 28 9.44 -11.92 -14.88
CA ARG A 28 8.54 -11.31 -15.86
C ARG A 28 8.66 -9.79 -15.85
N PHE A 29 8.66 -9.17 -14.66
CA PHE A 29 8.78 -7.72 -14.54
C PHE A 29 10.19 -7.21 -14.83
N GLU A 30 11.24 -7.95 -14.50
CA GLU A 30 12.61 -7.64 -14.94
C GLU A 30 12.72 -7.62 -16.46
N ALA A 31 12.06 -8.54 -17.17
CA ALA A 31 12.02 -8.56 -18.63
C ALA A 31 11.34 -7.30 -19.23
N TYR A 32 10.45 -6.65 -18.48
CA TYR A 32 9.87 -5.35 -18.83
C TYR A 32 10.76 -4.17 -18.48
N GLY A 33 11.96 -4.41 -17.92
CA GLY A 33 12.87 -3.36 -17.48
C GLY A 33 12.53 -2.75 -16.11
N TRP A 34 11.73 -3.44 -15.29
CA TRP A 34 11.42 -2.99 -13.94
C TRP A 34 12.56 -3.30 -12.96
N HIS A 35 12.68 -2.48 -11.94
CA HIS A 35 13.37 -2.83 -10.70
C HIS A 35 12.45 -3.70 -9.84
N VAL A 36 12.94 -4.81 -9.30
CA VAL A 36 12.12 -5.74 -8.51
C VAL A 36 12.77 -6.06 -7.18
N VAL A 37 12.09 -5.73 -6.07
CA VAL A 37 12.49 -6.12 -4.72
C VAL A 37 11.74 -7.40 -4.36
N ARG A 38 12.48 -8.51 -4.21
CA ARG A 38 11.91 -9.84 -3.95
C ARG A 38 11.82 -10.14 -2.46
N GLY A 39 10.82 -10.94 -2.07
CA GLY A 39 10.76 -11.56 -0.75
C GLY A 39 10.66 -10.55 0.39
N VAL A 40 9.99 -9.42 0.16
CA VAL A 40 9.70 -8.46 1.23
C VAL A 40 8.69 -9.13 2.16
N ASP A 41 9.03 -9.27 3.44
CA ASP A 41 8.03 -9.68 4.44
C ASP A 41 6.99 -8.58 4.57
N GLY A 42 5.77 -8.86 4.12
CA GLY A 42 4.66 -7.92 4.12
C GLY A 42 4.05 -7.68 5.50
N HIS A 43 4.52 -8.38 6.54
CA HIS A 43 4.13 -8.16 7.93
C HIS A 43 5.25 -7.55 8.78
N ASP A 44 6.39 -7.19 8.18
CA ASP A 44 7.48 -6.43 8.80
C ASP A 44 7.53 -4.99 8.24
N ALA A 45 7.13 -4.03 9.07
CA ALA A 45 7.11 -2.62 8.70
C ALA A 45 8.50 -2.07 8.32
N ASP A 46 9.58 -2.57 8.94
CA ASP A 46 10.94 -2.14 8.63
C ASP A 46 11.42 -2.76 7.31
N ALA A 47 11.03 -4.00 6.99
CA ALA A 47 11.29 -4.60 5.69
C ALA A 47 10.62 -3.83 4.56
N ILE A 48 9.35 -3.48 4.72
CA ILE A 48 8.59 -2.66 3.76
C ILE A 48 9.25 -1.29 3.61
N LYS A 49 9.61 -0.64 4.73
CA LYS A 49 10.30 0.66 4.72
C LYS A 49 11.59 0.63 3.90
N ARG A 50 12.46 -0.36 4.13
CA ARG A 50 13.71 -0.53 3.37
C ARG A 50 13.45 -0.69 1.88
N ALA A 51 12.46 -1.53 1.51
CA ALA A 51 12.10 -1.75 0.11
C ALA A 51 11.56 -0.48 -0.57
N VAL A 52 10.77 0.33 0.14
CA VAL A 52 10.27 1.62 -0.37
C VAL A 52 11.40 2.62 -0.57
N GLU A 53 12.35 2.69 0.36
CA GLU A 53 13.52 3.57 0.25
C GLU A 53 14.41 3.17 -0.93
N GLU A 54 14.67 1.88 -1.10
CA GLU A 54 15.39 1.33 -2.27
C GLU A 54 14.69 1.69 -3.58
N ALA A 55 13.38 1.44 -3.69
CA ALA A 55 12.61 1.75 -4.89
C ALA A 55 12.55 3.26 -5.21
N ARG A 56 12.56 4.13 -4.21
CA ARG A 56 12.61 5.59 -4.40
C ARG A 56 13.98 6.08 -4.87
N ALA A 57 15.05 5.35 -4.58
CA ALA A 57 16.39 5.65 -5.06
C ALA A 57 16.59 5.27 -6.55
N VAL A 58 15.78 4.35 -7.08
CA VAL A 58 15.78 3.98 -8.50
C VAL A 58 15.01 5.04 -9.30
N THR A 59 15.73 5.80 -10.13
CA THR A 59 15.15 6.94 -10.87
C THR A 59 14.87 6.68 -12.34
N ASP A 60 15.43 5.59 -12.89
CA ASP A 60 15.42 5.25 -14.31
C ASP A 60 14.44 4.10 -14.66
N LYS A 61 13.82 3.47 -13.66
CA LYS A 61 12.89 2.34 -13.84
C LYS A 61 11.65 2.47 -12.94
N PRO A 62 10.50 1.91 -13.32
CA PRO A 62 9.44 1.59 -12.36
C PRO A 62 9.89 0.46 -11.40
N SER A 63 9.33 0.42 -10.20
CA SER A 63 9.65 -0.60 -9.19
C SER A 63 8.45 -1.48 -8.85
N LEU A 64 8.68 -2.79 -8.69
CA LEU A 64 7.73 -3.75 -8.12
C LEU A 64 8.29 -4.30 -6.80
N LEU A 65 7.56 -4.11 -5.71
CA LEU A 65 7.87 -4.70 -4.41
C LEU A 65 7.00 -5.93 -4.21
N MET A 66 7.63 -7.11 -4.17
CA MET A 66 6.96 -8.39 -3.96
C MET A 66 6.77 -8.63 -2.46
N CYS A 67 5.63 -8.20 -1.92
CA CYS A 67 5.31 -8.28 -0.49
C CYS A 67 4.62 -9.62 -0.19
N LYS A 68 5.33 -10.52 0.48
CA LYS A 68 4.77 -11.78 0.96
C LYS A 68 3.87 -11.53 2.15
N THR A 69 2.58 -11.80 1.99
CA THR A 69 1.57 -11.58 3.04
C THR A 69 0.78 -12.87 3.29
N ILE A 70 -0.11 -12.82 4.28
CA ILE A 70 -1.07 -13.87 4.58
C ILE A 70 -2.43 -13.22 4.43
N ILE A 71 -3.23 -13.67 3.46
CA ILE A 71 -4.59 -13.17 3.29
C ILE A 71 -5.37 -13.42 4.59
N GLY A 72 -6.15 -12.44 5.05
CA GLY A 72 -6.89 -12.57 6.31
C GLY A 72 -6.02 -12.66 7.57
N PHE A 73 -4.76 -12.18 7.53
CA PHE A 73 -3.85 -12.17 8.69
C PHE A 73 -4.55 -11.76 10.00
N GLY A 74 -4.27 -12.51 11.07
CA GLY A 74 -4.88 -12.33 12.39
C GLY A 74 -6.10 -13.23 12.64
N SER A 75 -6.80 -13.69 11.61
CA SER A 75 -7.92 -14.65 11.77
C SER A 75 -7.39 -16.06 12.03
N PRO A 76 -7.64 -16.67 13.19
CA PRO A 76 -7.08 -17.99 13.51
C PRO A 76 -7.55 -19.11 12.59
N ASN A 77 -8.79 -19.05 12.08
CA ASN A 77 -9.35 -20.13 11.27
C ASN A 77 -9.43 -19.81 9.77
N LYS A 78 -9.32 -18.54 9.35
CA LYS A 78 -9.45 -18.13 7.95
C LYS A 78 -8.21 -17.44 7.37
N ALA A 79 -7.17 -17.16 8.16
CA ALA A 79 -5.92 -16.67 7.62
C ALA A 79 -5.30 -17.70 6.65
N GLY A 80 -4.85 -17.25 5.49
CA GLY A 80 -4.25 -18.10 4.45
C GLY A 80 -5.26 -18.90 3.62
N THR A 81 -6.56 -18.64 3.75
CA THR A 81 -7.60 -19.38 3.01
C THR A 81 -8.43 -18.47 2.10
N HIS A 82 -9.00 -19.05 1.04
CA HIS A 82 -9.90 -18.33 0.13
C HIS A 82 -11.19 -17.83 0.82
N ASP A 83 -11.60 -18.42 1.94
CA ASP A 83 -12.80 -18.01 2.68
C ASP A 83 -12.66 -16.62 3.31
N SER A 84 -11.43 -16.09 3.42
CA SER A 84 -11.17 -14.72 3.85
C SER A 84 -11.27 -13.66 2.73
N HIS A 85 -11.46 -14.08 1.47
CA HIS A 85 -11.37 -13.18 0.32
C HIS A 85 -12.60 -12.28 0.14
N GLY A 86 -13.79 -12.88 0.04
CA GLY A 86 -14.98 -12.19 -0.48
C GLY A 86 -16.22 -12.28 0.41
N ALA A 87 -16.09 -12.83 1.62
CA ALA A 87 -17.20 -13.04 2.54
C ALA A 87 -16.88 -12.48 3.94
N PRO A 88 -17.89 -12.04 4.71
CA PRO A 88 -17.69 -11.69 6.11
C PRO A 88 -17.06 -12.84 6.90
N LEU A 89 -16.15 -12.52 7.82
CA LEU A 89 -15.52 -13.51 8.69
C LEU A 89 -16.56 -14.24 9.56
N GLY A 90 -17.57 -13.50 10.04
CA GLY A 90 -18.60 -13.96 10.98
C GLY A 90 -18.24 -13.60 12.42
N ASP A 91 -19.24 -13.34 13.28
CA ASP A 91 -19.04 -12.73 14.61
C ASP A 91 -18.12 -13.56 15.51
N ALA A 92 -18.23 -14.89 15.48
CA ALA A 92 -17.35 -15.78 16.25
C ALA A 92 -15.89 -15.65 15.80
N GLU A 93 -15.63 -15.61 14.49
CA GLU A 93 -14.28 -15.48 13.95
C GLU A 93 -13.72 -14.08 14.21
N ILE A 94 -14.57 -13.05 14.16
CA ILE A 94 -14.21 -11.67 14.50
C ILE A 94 -13.77 -11.56 15.96
N ALA A 95 -14.44 -12.25 16.88
CA ALA A 95 -14.04 -12.28 18.29
C ALA A 95 -12.66 -12.93 18.48
N LEU A 96 -12.44 -14.09 17.86
CA LEU A 96 -11.16 -14.80 17.88
C LEU A 96 -10.02 -13.96 17.25
N THR A 97 -10.32 -13.26 16.15
CA THR A 97 -9.36 -12.37 15.48
C THR A 97 -8.95 -11.21 16.40
N ARG A 98 -9.89 -10.61 17.12
CA ARG A 98 -9.60 -9.57 18.12
C ARG A 98 -8.70 -10.08 19.23
N GLU A 99 -8.98 -11.28 19.75
CA GLU A 99 -8.14 -11.91 20.78
C GLU A 99 -6.72 -12.17 20.27
N ALA A 100 -6.58 -12.74 19.07
CA ALA A 100 -5.28 -13.03 18.45
C ALA A 100 -4.44 -11.77 18.20
N LEU A 101 -5.08 -10.66 17.81
CA LEU A 101 -4.41 -9.37 17.59
C LEU A 101 -4.24 -8.55 18.87
N GLY A 102 -4.80 -8.97 20.00
CA GLY A 102 -4.84 -8.17 21.22
C GLY A 102 -5.68 -6.88 21.07
N TRP A 103 -6.60 -6.83 20.11
CA TRP A 103 -7.43 -5.66 19.83
C TRP A 103 -8.69 -5.64 20.70
N LYS A 104 -8.70 -4.76 21.71
CA LYS A 104 -9.75 -4.72 22.76
C LYS A 104 -10.92 -3.79 22.46
N HIS A 105 -10.85 -3.01 21.39
CA HIS A 105 -11.86 -1.98 21.10
C HIS A 105 -13.07 -2.56 20.35
N ALA A 106 -14.24 -2.00 20.65
CA ALA A 106 -15.51 -2.37 20.04
C ALA A 106 -15.52 -2.10 18.52
N PRO A 107 -16.50 -2.63 17.75
CA PRO A 107 -16.66 -2.27 16.36
C PRO A 107 -16.75 -0.75 16.18
N PHE A 108 -15.92 -0.21 15.29
CA PHE A 108 -15.83 1.23 14.98
C PHE A 108 -15.37 2.14 16.12
N ASP A 109 -14.88 1.56 17.23
CA ASP A 109 -14.23 2.29 18.31
C ASP A 109 -12.71 2.33 18.05
N ILE A 110 -12.18 3.54 17.86
CA ILE A 110 -10.76 3.79 17.61
C ILE A 110 -10.26 4.77 18.69
N PRO A 111 -9.27 4.35 19.49
CA PRO A 111 -8.64 5.20 20.49
C PRO A 111 -8.03 6.49 19.94
N SER A 112 -8.05 7.55 20.74
CA SER A 112 -7.53 8.87 20.35
C SER A 112 -6.02 8.87 20.11
N ASP A 113 -5.25 8.03 20.81
CA ASP A 113 -3.80 7.87 20.61
C ASP A 113 -3.49 7.23 19.25
N ILE A 114 -4.28 6.24 18.83
CA ILE A 114 -4.19 5.69 17.47
C ILE A 114 -4.53 6.77 16.44
N TYR A 115 -5.60 7.54 16.63
CA TYR A 115 -5.89 8.68 15.75
C TYR A 115 -4.75 9.68 15.67
N ALA A 116 -4.14 10.04 16.81
CA ALA A 116 -3.04 10.99 16.85
C ALA A 116 -1.79 10.49 16.10
N GLN A 117 -1.54 9.17 16.12
CA GLN A 117 -0.43 8.56 15.35
C GLN A 117 -0.69 8.51 13.84
N TRP A 118 -1.96 8.38 13.44
CA TRP A 118 -2.37 8.28 12.04
C TRP A 118 -2.76 9.62 11.41
N ASP A 119 -2.97 10.67 12.20
CA ASP A 119 -3.32 11.98 11.68
C ASP A 119 -2.21 12.56 10.79
N ALA A 120 -2.58 12.85 9.55
CA ALA A 120 -1.68 13.43 8.57
C ALA A 120 -2.11 14.84 8.14
N LYS A 121 -3.06 15.48 8.85
CA LYS A 121 -3.63 16.77 8.42
C LYS A 121 -2.58 17.87 8.47
N GLU A 122 -1.85 17.98 9.57
CA GLU A 122 -0.79 18.98 9.72
C GLU A 122 0.35 18.76 8.72
N ALA A 123 0.83 17.52 8.61
CA ALA A 123 1.90 17.18 7.66
C ALA A 123 1.47 17.38 6.19
N GLY A 124 0.20 17.09 5.88
CA GLY A 124 -0.41 17.33 4.57
C GLY A 124 -0.51 18.82 4.24
N GLN A 125 -1.05 19.61 5.17
CA GLN A 125 -1.15 21.06 5.05
C GLN A 125 0.23 21.69 4.81
N ALA A 126 1.25 21.27 5.57
CA ALA A 126 2.60 21.82 5.44
C ALA A 126 3.20 21.51 4.06
N LYS A 127 3.00 20.29 3.56
CA LYS A 127 3.46 19.89 2.20
C LYS A 127 2.73 20.68 1.11
N GLU A 128 1.43 20.88 1.25
CA GLU A 128 0.63 21.64 0.28
C GLU A 128 0.98 23.13 0.30
N ALA A 129 1.11 23.75 1.48
CA ALA A 129 1.53 25.14 1.63
C ALA A 129 2.89 25.38 0.94
N ALA A 130 3.87 24.51 1.20
CA ALA A 130 5.18 24.58 0.57
C ALA A 130 5.13 24.35 -0.96
N TRP A 131 4.15 23.58 -1.46
CA TRP A 131 3.94 23.43 -2.90
C TRP A 131 3.28 24.67 -3.52
N ASN A 132 2.30 25.28 -2.83
CA ASN A 132 1.61 26.50 -3.28
C ASN A 132 2.58 27.68 -3.40
N GLU A 133 3.55 27.82 -2.50
CA GLU A 133 4.61 28.84 -2.63
C GLU A 133 5.46 28.63 -3.89
N LYS A 134 5.84 27.37 -4.17
CA LYS A 134 6.58 27.02 -5.40
C LYS A 134 5.75 27.29 -6.65
N PHE A 135 4.46 26.97 -6.60
CA PHE A 135 3.55 27.22 -7.71
C PHE A 135 3.31 28.72 -7.95
N ALA A 136 3.23 29.54 -6.90
CA ALA A 136 3.15 30.99 -7.03
C ALA A 136 4.41 31.59 -7.68
N ALA A 137 5.61 31.12 -7.28
CA ALA A 137 6.85 31.50 -7.92
C ALA A 137 6.90 31.06 -9.40
N TYR A 138 6.44 29.83 -9.70
CA TYR A 138 6.30 29.32 -11.05
C TYR A 138 5.35 30.18 -11.89
N ALA A 139 4.18 30.54 -11.38
CA ALA A 139 3.19 31.36 -12.09
C ALA A 139 3.69 32.78 -12.40
N LYS A 140 4.54 33.35 -11.54
CA LYS A 140 5.20 34.64 -11.82
C LYS A 140 6.20 34.53 -12.97
N ALA A 141 6.94 33.42 -13.06
CA ALA A 141 7.93 33.18 -14.10
C ALA A 141 7.32 32.68 -15.43
N PHE A 142 6.23 31.91 -15.36
CA PHE A 142 5.58 31.19 -16.47
C PHE A 142 4.05 31.38 -16.42
N PRO A 143 3.54 32.60 -16.66
CA PRO A 143 2.14 32.94 -16.40
C PRO A 143 1.16 32.18 -17.31
N GLN A 144 1.53 31.92 -18.57
CA GLN A 144 0.67 31.23 -19.52
C GLN A 144 0.56 29.74 -19.19
N GLU A 145 1.68 29.09 -18.88
CA GLU A 145 1.76 27.68 -18.55
C GLU A 145 1.11 27.40 -17.19
N ALA A 146 1.26 28.29 -16.21
CA ALA A 146 0.56 28.17 -14.93
C ALA A 146 -0.97 28.31 -15.08
N ALA A 147 -1.44 29.19 -15.97
CA ALA A 147 -2.86 29.30 -16.29
C ALA A 147 -3.39 28.02 -16.97
N GLU A 148 -2.63 27.46 -17.92
CA GLU A 148 -2.98 26.20 -18.56
C GLU A 148 -2.97 25.01 -17.58
N PHE A 149 -1.97 24.93 -16.70
CA PHE A 149 -1.93 23.92 -15.64
C PHE A 149 -3.16 24.05 -14.74
N THR A 150 -3.46 25.26 -14.28
CA THR A 150 -4.63 25.52 -13.43
C THR A 150 -5.93 25.16 -14.13
N ARG A 151 -6.07 25.45 -15.43
CA ARG A 151 -7.24 25.05 -16.23
C ARG A 151 -7.39 23.53 -16.29
N ARG A 152 -6.33 22.79 -16.59
CA ARG A 152 -6.35 21.32 -16.67
C ARG A 152 -6.65 20.66 -15.33
N MET A 153 -6.17 21.22 -14.22
CA MET A 153 -6.42 20.68 -12.89
C MET A 153 -7.88 20.87 -12.42
N LYS A 154 -8.66 21.75 -13.05
CA LYS A 154 -10.07 21.96 -12.70
C LYS A 154 -11.04 20.97 -13.36
N GLY A 155 -10.56 20.13 -14.29
CA GLY A 155 -11.39 19.27 -15.12
C GLY A 155 -11.86 19.98 -16.37
#